data_AF-A0A818B4G6-F1
#
_entry.id   AF-A0A818B4G6-F1
#
_cell.length_a   1.000
_cell.length_b   1.000
_cell.length_c   1.000
_cell.angle_alpha   90.00
_cell.angle_beta   90.00
_cell.angle_gamma   90.00
#
_symmetry.space_group_name_H-M   'P 1'
#
loop_
_entity.id
_entity.type
_entity.pdbx_description
1 polymer ?
#
loop_
_entity_poly.entity_id
_entity_poly.type
_entity_poly.pdbx_seq_one_letter_code
_entity_poly.pdbx_strand_id
1 'polypeptide(L)'
;MIRQNRLVFLLCQLLLCIDFTAAQFTQTTVIPSILPSQCYDYTTITDGSRNVNAVGSTNCDTIFLSGSRWVRFMGDSGTQLSTTPTDPNQCGTQVTGWYSGLMPAVTQTVTNGQVCFSWHSNSCTWSNTISVTNCGSFYVYELSMPPVCAARYCTNTPSILQTTTTTPTTTTSEIYSSQCYSYTTVDEPSRHE
;
A
#
# COMPACT_ATOMS: atom_id res chain seq x y z
N MET A 1 56.83 -52.72 -44.07
CA MET A 1 56.05 -53.40 -43.01
C MET A 1 54.93 -52.46 -42.55
N ILE A 2 53.73 -53.03 -42.41
CA ILE A 2 52.50 -52.47 -41.80
C ILE A 2 51.77 -51.38 -42.62
N ARG A 3 50.98 -51.89 -43.58
CA ARG A 3 49.63 -51.40 -43.90
C ARG A 3 48.75 -51.54 -42.65
N GLN A 4 47.98 -50.52 -42.31
CA GLN A 4 46.73 -50.52 -41.51
C GLN A 4 46.32 -49.05 -41.35
N ASN A 5 45.08 -48.58 -41.42
CA ASN A 5 43.80 -49.13 -41.84
C ASN A 5 42.89 -47.89 -42.00
N ARG A 6 42.58 -47.44 -43.23
CA ARG A 6 41.74 -46.24 -43.50
C ARG A 6 40.24 -46.49 -43.27
N LEU A 7 39.87 -47.35 -42.32
CA LEU A 7 38.50 -47.87 -42.18
C LEU A 7 37.83 -47.60 -40.83
N VAL A 8 38.43 -46.79 -39.94
CA VAL A 8 37.83 -46.48 -38.63
C VAL A 8 37.28 -45.04 -38.56
N PHE A 9 37.64 -44.17 -39.50
CA PHE A 9 37.18 -42.77 -39.50
C PHE A 9 35.83 -42.53 -40.21
N LEU A 10 35.21 -43.54 -40.83
CA LEU A 10 33.97 -43.38 -41.62
C LEU A 10 32.69 -43.83 -40.92
N LEU A 11 32.73 -44.24 -39.64
CA LEU A 11 31.53 -44.62 -38.88
C LEU A 11 31.19 -43.66 -37.73
N CYS A 12 31.91 -42.55 -37.60
CA CYS A 12 31.62 -41.48 -36.62
C CYS A 12 31.02 -40.23 -37.29
N GLN A 13 30.12 -40.42 -38.26
CA GLN A 13 29.37 -39.32 -38.89
C GLN A 13 27.90 -39.66 -39.16
N LEU A 14 27.28 -40.51 -38.33
CA LEU A 14 25.82 -40.71 -38.38
C LEU A 14 25.09 -40.61 -37.02
N LEU A 15 25.79 -40.14 -36.00
CA LEU A 15 25.17 -39.63 -34.78
C LEU A 15 25.49 -38.14 -34.73
N LEU A 16 24.71 -37.37 -35.50
CA LEU A 16 24.51 -35.96 -35.18
C LEU A 16 24.00 -35.96 -33.74
N CYS A 17 24.87 -35.57 -32.82
CA CYS A 17 24.54 -35.19 -31.46
C CYS A 17 23.63 -33.97 -31.54
N ILE A 18 22.37 -34.22 -31.85
CA ILE A 18 21.28 -33.33 -31.51
C ILE A 18 20.90 -33.67 -30.08
N ASP A 19 21.83 -33.44 -29.15
CA ASP A 19 21.45 -33.22 -27.77
C ASP A 19 20.82 -31.81 -27.75
N PHE A 20 19.59 -31.73 -28.28
CA PHE A 20 18.60 -30.77 -27.80
C PHE A 20 18.38 -31.14 -26.33
N THR A 21 19.33 -30.73 -25.48
CA THR A 21 18.93 -30.24 -24.17
C THR A 21 17.98 -29.12 -24.50
N ALA A 22 16.69 -29.45 -24.53
CA ALA A 22 15.64 -28.46 -24.40
C ALA A 22 15.94 -27.80 -23.06
N ALA A 23 16.77 -26.76 -23.09
CA ALA A 23 16.70 -25.70 -22.10
C ALA A 23 15.27 -25.21 -22.23
N GLN A 24 14.39 -25.84 -21.46
CA GLN A 24 13.03 -25.40 -21.29
C GLN A 24 13.17 -24.03 -20.66
N PHE A 25 13.13 -22.99 -21.49
CA PHE A 25 12.86 -21.64 -21.04
C PHE A 25 11.49 -21.73 -20.39
N THR A 26 11.47 -21.90 -19.08
CA THR A 26 10.28 -21.66 -18.27
C THR A 26 10.01 -20.17 -18.38
N GLN A 27 9.27 -19.78 -19.41
CA GLN A 27 8.77 -18.42 -19.53
C GLN A 27 7.89 -18.19 -18.32
N THR A 28 8.42 -17.49 -17.33
CA THR A 28 7.63 -17.02 -16.20
C THR A 28 6.62 -16.05 -16.81
N THR A 29 5.37 -16.45 -16.89
CA THR A 29 4.28 -15.57 -17.25
C THR A 29 4.19 -14.51 -16.15
N VAL A 30 4.83 -13.37 -16.37
CA VAL A 30 4.60 -12.17 -15.58
C VAL A 30 3.20 -11.72 -15.98
N ILE A 31 2.17 -12.18 -15.25
CA ILE A 31 0.82 -11.65 -15.42
C ILE A 31 0.93 -10.16 -15.08
N PRO A 32 0.68 -9.24 -16.04
CA PRO A 32 0.65 -7.82 -15.69
C PRO A 32 -0.39 -7.66 -14.58
N SER A 33 0.01 -7.09 -13.45
CA SER A 33 -0.91 -6.79 -12.35
C SER A 33 -1.91 -5.74 -12.83
N ILE A 34 -3.04 -6.19 -13.37
CA ILE A 34 -4.09 -5.30 -13.85
C ILE A 34 -4.83 -4.79 -12.60
N LEU A 35 -4.50 -3.56 -12.18
CA LEU A 35 -5.26 -2.90 -11.13
C LEU A 35 -6.73 -2.73 -11.53
N PRO A 36 -7.67 -2.70 -10.56
CA PRO A 36 -9.06 -2.34 -10.82
C PRO A 36 -9.20 -0.97 -11.52
N SER A 37 -10.25 -0.77 -12.30
CA SER A 37 -10.43 0.45 -13.12
C SER A 37 -10.43 1.74 -12.29
N GLN A 38 -10.96 1.71 -11.07
CA GLN A 38 -10.96 2.82 -10.13
C GLN A 38 -9.56 3.26 -9.68
N CYS A 39 -8.51 2.47 -9.95
CA CYS A 39 -7.13 2.87 -9.75
C CYS A 39 -6.57 3.74 -10.89
N TYR A 40 -7.33 3.90 -11.97
CA TYR A 40 -6.99 4.74 -13.12
C TYR A 40 -8.03 5.85 -13.36
N ASP A 41 -9.30 5.58 -13.05
CA ASP A 41 -10.41 6.53 -13.20
C ASP A 41 -10.98 6.93 -11.83
N TYR A 42 -10.53 8.09 -11.35
CA TYR A 42 -10.96 8.67 -10.08
C TYR A 42 -10.87 10.19 -10.11
N THR A 43 -11.66 10.85 -9.27
CA THR A 43 -11.53 12.30 -9.01
C THR A 43 -10.56 12.55 -7.88
N THR A 44 -9.75 13.60 -7.98
CA THR A 44 -8.85 14.01 -6.90
C THR A 44 -9.51 15.02 -5.98
N ILE A 45 -9.25 14.90 -4.68
CA ILE A 45 -9.65 15.87 -3.67
C ILE A 45 -8.39 16.35 -2.97
N THR A 46 -8.12 17.65 -3.06
CA THR A 46 -6.92 18.30 -2.48
C THR A 46 -7.26 19.36 -1.44
N ASP A 47 -8.54 19.51 -1.10
CA ASP A 47 -9.02 20.48 -0.12
C ASP A 47 -8.45 20.22 1.28
N GLY A 48 -7.47 21.03 1.67
CA GLY A 48 -6.77 20.93 2.96
C GLY A 48 -7.67 21.17 4.17
N SER A 49 -8.82 21.80 4.00
CA SER A 49 -9.76 21.98 5.10
C SER A 49 -10.35 20.66 5.60
N ARG A 50 -10.21 19.56 4.86
CA ARG A 50 -10.68 18.21 5.24
C ARG A 50 -9.74 17.50 6.21
N ASN A 51 -8.51 17.99 6.32
CA ASN A 51 -7.50 17.40 7.19
C ASN A 51 -7.98 17.45 8.65
N VAL A 52 -7.72 16.40 9.43
CA VAL A 52 -8.03 16.35 10.87
C VAL A 52 -7.43 17.51 11.67
N ASN A 53 -6.34 18.11 11.19
CA ASN A 53 -5.72 19.28 11.82
C ASN A 53 -6.40 20.61 11.48
N ALA A 54 -7.31 20.63 10.50
CA ALA A 54 -8.06 21.83 10.13
C ALA A 54 -9.25 22.01 11.06
N VAL A 55 -9.44 23.23 11.55
CA VAL A 55 -10.60 23.64 12.35
C VAL A 55 -11.66 24.31 11.48
N GLY A 56 -12.91 24.32 11.95
CA GLY A 56 -14.01 25.04 11.32
C GLY A 56 -15.27 24.18 11.21
N SER A 57 -16.39 24.79 10.84
CA SER A 57 -17.70 24.14 10.98
C SER A 57 -18.71 24.49 9.87
N THR A 58 -18.28 25.09 8.76
CA THR A 58 -19.20 25.68 7.77
C THR A 58 -19.33 24.87 6.48
N ASN A 59 -18.49 23.86 6.27
CA ASN A 59 -18.43 23.15 5.00
C ASN A 59 -19.29 21.88 4.99
N CYS A 60 -19.63 21.44 3.79
CA CYS A 60 -20.47 20.27 3.53
C CYS A 60 -19.94 19.46 2.34
N ASP A 61 -20.12 18.14 2.37
CA ASP A 61 -19.74 17.25 1.27
C ASP A 61 -20.91 17.00 0.31
N THR A 62 -21.55 18.09 -0.12
CA THR A 62 -22.63 18.09 -1.12
C THR A 62 -22.15 17.65 -2.50
N ILE A 63 -20.84 17.61 -2.73
CA ILE A 63 -20.27 17.09 -3.98
C ILE A 63 -20.80 15.69 -4.30
N PHE A 64 -21.16 14.85 -3.31
CA PHE A 64 -21.66 13.49 -3.54
C PHE A 64 -23.18 13.40 -3.81
N LEU A 65 -23.88 14.53 -3.95
CA LEU A 65 -25.33 14.57 -4.27
C LEU A 65 -25.68 13.90 -5.60
N SER A 66 -24.78 13.94 -6.60
CA SER A 66 -25.00 13.34 -7.92
C SER A 66 -24.69 11.84 -7.98
N GLY A 67 -24.50 11.19 -6.83
CA GLY A 67 -24.18 9.76 -6.73
C GLY A 67 -22.73 9.50 -6.33
N SER A 68 -22.49 8.25 -5.92
CA SER A 68 -21.17 7.78 -5.50
C SER A 68 -20.16 7.85 -6.64
N ARG A 69 -18.92 8.22 -6.31
CA ARG A 69 -17.81 8.26 -7.26
C ARG A 69 -16.53 7.85 -6.57
N TRP A 70 -15.61 7.28 -7.35
CA TRP A 70 -14.27 6.98 -6.90
C TRP A 70 -13.45 8.26 -6.73
N VAL A 71 -12.93 8.46 -5.52
CA VAL A 71 -12.09 9.61 -5.18
C VAL A 71 -10.76 9.19 -4.59
N ARG A 72 -9.74 10.02 -4.80
CA ARG A 72 -8.43 9.94 -4.16
C ARG A 72 -8.13 11.23 -3.42
N PHE A 73 -7.79 11.12 -2.13
CA PHE A 73 -7.30 12.25 -1.35
C PHE A 73 -5.80 12.46 -1.60
N MET A 74 -5.39 13.71 -1.79
CA MET A 74 -3.98 14.07 -2.01
C MET A 74 -3.67 15.47 -1.45
N GLY A 75 -2.37 15.82 -1.42
CA GLY A 75 -1.91 17.17 -1.08
C GLY A 75 -2.28 17.56 0.35
N ASP A 76 -2.75 18.79 0.53
CA ASP A 76 -3.05 19.36 1.85
C ASP A 76 -4.20 18.63 2.56
N SER A 77 -5.09 17.97 1.81
CA SER A 77 -6.13 17.13 2.40
C SER A 77 -5.55 15.93 3.16
N GLY A 78 -4.31 15.53 2.91
CA GLY A 78 -3.75 14.25 3.33
C GLY A 78 -3.97 13.18 2.25
N THR A 79 -3.79 11.92 2.62
CA THR A 79 -3.73 10.82 1.64
C THR A 79 -4.77 9.72 1.86
N GLN A 80 -5.50 9.76 2.97
CA GLN A 80 -6.53 8.79 3.30
C GLN A 80 -7.60 9.38 4.21
N LEU A 81 -8.74 8.68 4.33
CA LEU A 81 -9.70 8.95 5.41
C LEU A 81 -9.04 8.74 6.78
N SER A 82 -9.42 9.57 7.74
CA SER A 82 -9.06 9.34 9.14
C SER A 82 -9.62 7.98 9.59
N THR A 83 -8.76 7.13 10.18
CA THR A 83 -9.17 5.81 10.70
C THR A 83 -9.43 5.82 12.21
N THR A 84 -9.42 7.00 12.82
CA THR A 84 -9.69 7.22 14.24
C THR A 84 -10.84 8.21 14.39
N PRO A 85 -11.66 8.10 15.46
CA PRO A 85 -12.65 9.10 15.80
C PRO A 85 -12.08 10.52 15.73
N THR A 86 -12.79 11.41 15.08
CA THR A 86 -12.37 12.80 14.88
C THR A 86 -13.41 13.70 15.53
N ASP A 87 -12.99 14.65 16.37
CA ASP A 87 -13.92 15.44 17.17
C ASP A 87 -14.78 16.37 16.30
N PRO A 88 -16.04 16.67 16.69
CA PRO A 88 -16.86 17.66 16.01
C PRO A 88 -16.17 19.02 15.87
N ASN A 89 -16.47 19.76 14.80
CA ASN A 89 -15.85 21.07 14.46
C ASN A 89 -14.38 21.00 14.00
N GLN A 90 -13.91 19.81 13.62
CA GLN A 90 -12.68 19.59 12.86
C GLN A 90 -13.02 19.33 11.38
N CYS A 91 -11.99 19.25 10.53
CA CYS A 91 -12.13 19.00 9.07
C CYS A 91 -13.05 20.03 8.38
N GLY A 92 -13.12 21.25 8.95
CA GLY A 92 -13.94 22.34 8.46
C GLY A 92 -15.45 22.06 8.51
N THR A 93 -15.92 21.12 9.33
CA THR A 93 -17.32 20.67 9.40
C THR A 93 -17.82 20.49 10.84
N GLN A 94 -19.12 20.60 11.07
CA GLN A 94 -19.72 20.33 12.38
C GLN A 94 -19.71 18.83 12.72
N VAL A 95 -20.06 17.99 11.74
CA VAL A 95 -20.16 16.54 11.88
C VAL A 95 -19.02 15.90 11.10
N THR A 96 -18.16 15.16 11.79
CA THR A 96 -16.88 14.66 11.25
C THR A 96 -16.96 13.18 10.92
N GLY A 97 -16.72 12.82 9.65
CA GLY A 97 -16.76 11.45 9.15
C GLY A 97 -15.39 10.78 9.19
N TRP A 98 -15.24 9.70 9.96
CA TRP A 98 -14.02 8.88 10.02
C TRP A 98 -14.31 7.44 9.63
N TYR A 99 -13.35 6.77 8.98
CA TYR A 99 -13.49 5.38 8.54
C TYR A 99 -13.23 4.42 9.69
N SER A 100 -14.26 3.66 10.09
CA SER A 100 -14.19 2.68 11.18
C SER A 100 -13.90 1.26 10.71
N GLY A 101 -13.80 1.06 9.38
CA GLY A 101 -13.39 -0.21 8.80
C GLY A 101 -11.87 -0.41 8.81
N LEU A 102 -11.46 -1.63 8.45
CA LEU A 102 -10.05 -1.90 8.18
C LEU A 102 -9.68 -1.44 6.77
N MET A 103 -8.53 -0.79 6.64
CA MET A 103 -7.97 -0.42 5.34
C MET A 103 -7.48 -1.70 4.63
N PRO A 104 -7.79 -1.90 3.33
CA PRO A 104 -7.29 -3.08 2.61
C PRO A 104 -5.77 -3.10 2.57
N ALA A 105 -5.15 -4.14 3.12
CA ALA A 105 -3.70 -4.29 3.15
C ALA A 105 -3.13 -4.82 1.83
N VAL A 106 -3.92 -5.58 1.08
CA VAL A 106 -3.49 -6.25 -0.15
C VAL A 106 -3.87 -5.40 -1.36
N THR A 107 -2.88 -5.08 -2.21
CA THR A 107 -3.07 -4.39 -3.50
C THR A 107 -4.10 -5.12 -4.38
N GLN A 108 -4.89 -4.37 -5.14
CA GLN A 108 -6.00 -4.86 -5.99
C GLN A 108 -7.23 -5.35 -5.20
N THR A 109 -7.24 -5.23 -3.88
CA THR A 109 -8.38 -5.64 -3.06
C THR A 109 -9.34 -4.48 -2.85
N VAL A 110 -10.63 -4.77 -3.03
CA VAL A 110 -11.74 -3.87 -2.67
C VAL A 110 -12.39 -4.39 -1.39
N THR A 111 -12.57 -3.53 -0.40
CA THR A 111 -13.27 -3.86 0.84
C THR A 111 -14.38 -2.85 1.12
N ASN A 112 -15.50 -3.33 1.64
CA ASN A 112 -16.56 -2.46 2.14
C ASN A 112 -16.30 -2.16 3.62
N GLY A 113 -16.60 -0.94 4.03
CA GLY A 113 -16.48 -0.52 5.43
C GLY A 113 -17.43 0.62 5.76
N GLN A 114 -17.48 0.97 7.04
CA GLN A 114 -18.31 2.06 7.53
C GLN A 114 -17.48 3.33 7.68
N VAL A 115 -18.08 4.46 7.31
CA VAL A 115 -17.69 5.77 7.82
C VAL A 115 -18.67 6.14 8.92
N CYS A 116 -18.15 6.37 10.12
CA CYS A 116 -18.88 6.87 11.27
C CYS A 116 -18.81 8.39 11.31
N PHE A 117 -19.94 9.03 11.58
CA PHE A 117 -20.06 10.48 11.68
C PHE A 117 -20.19 10.89 13.15
N SER A 118 -19.14 11.53 13.68
CA SER A 118 -19.08 12.02 15.04
C SER A 118 -19.89 13.30 15.21
N TRP A 119 -20.74 13.34 16.24
CA TRP A 119 -21.60 14.47 16.57
C TRP A 119 -21.86 14.51 18.08
N HIS A 120 -21.78 15.70 18.68
CA HIS A 120 -21.77 15.88 20.13
C HIS A 120 -20.76 14.94 20.83
N SER A 121 -21.21 14.14 21.80
CA SER A 121 -20.38 13.19 22.55
C SER A 121 -20.32 11.80 21.93
N ASN A 122 -21.02 11.54 20.83
CA ASN A 122 -21.04 10.24 20.17
C ASN A 122 -20.15 10.28 18.91
N SER A 123 -19.16 9.40 18.86
CA SER A 123 -18.24 9.29 17.72
C SER A 123 -18.86 8.63 16.48
N CYS A 124 -20.04 8.02 16.60
CA CYS A 124 -20.76 7.38 15.50
C CYS A 124 -22.28 7.58 15.66
N THR A 125 -22.74 8.82 15.53
CA THR A 125 -24.18 9.15 15.58
C THR A 125 -24.90 8.64 14.34
N TRP A 126 -24.24 8.73 13.17
CA TRP A 126 -24.70 8.17 11.91
C TRP A 126 -23.56 7.40 11.24
N SER A 127 -23.89 6.57 10.25
CA SER A 127 -22.88 5.91 9.43
C SER A 127 -23.30 5.74 7.98
N ASN A 128 -22.31 5.63 7.11
CA ASN A 128 -22.46 5.26 5.71
C ASN A 128 -21.57 4.07 5.38
N THR A 129 -22.07 3.15 4.56
CA THR A 129 -21.22 2.15 3.89
C THR A 129 -20.50 2.79 2.71
N ILE A 130 -19.21 2.49 2.57
CA ILE A 130 -18.36 2.89 1.44
C ILE A 130 -17.52 1.70 0.95
N SER A 131 -16.97 1.82 -0.25
CA SER A 131 -15.98 0.89 -0.80
C SER A 131 -14.58 1.53 -0.76
N VAL A 132 -13.55 0.75 -0.44
CA VAL A 132 -12.15 1.19 -0.45
C VAL A 132 -11.32 0.21 -1.27
N THR A 133 -10.50 0.73 -2.20
CA THR A 133 -9.57 -0.10 -3.00
C THR A 133 -8.14 0.29 -2.69
N ASN A 134 -7.27 -0.71 -2.45
CA ASN A 134 -5.83 -0.50 -2.38
C ASN A 134 -5.22 -0.60 -3.79
N CYS A 135 -4.74 0.52 -4.33
CA CYS A 135 -4.11 0.60 -5.65
C CYS A 135 -2.58 0.42 -5.59
N GLY A 136 -2.06 -0.08 -4.48
CA GLY A 136 -0.65 -0.34 -4.21
C GLY A 136 0.04 0.84 -3.53
N SER A 137 0.01 2.02 -4.14
CA SER A 137 0.66 3.24 -3.60
C SER A 137 -0.31 4.27 -3.01
N PHE A 138 -1.61 4.07 -3.20
CA PHE A 138 -2.67 4.93 -2.69
C PHE A 138 -3.99 4.16 -2.54
N TYR A 139 -4.92 4.77 -1.83
CA TYR A 139 -6.28 4.30 -1.71
C TYR A 139 -7.23 5.15 -2.56
N VAL A 140 -8.24 4.50 -3.12
CA VAL A 140 -9.40 5.16 -3.70
C VAL A 140 -10.67 4.72 -2.99
N TYR A 141 -11.61 5.65 -2.87
CA TYR A 141 -12.82 5.49 -2.07
C TYR A 141 -14.04 5.74 -2.94
N GLU A 142 -14.99 4.83 -2.92
CA GLU A 142 -16.32 5.07 -3.44
C GLU A 142 -17.18 5.62 -2.30
N LEU A 143 -17.27 6.94 -2.23
CA LEU A 143 -17.95 7.62 -1.13
C LEU A 143 -19.42 7.87 -1.46
N SER A 144 -20.26 7.69 -0.45
CA SER A 144 -21.69 7.98 -0.50
C SER A 144 -21.98 9.41 -0.02
N MET A 145 -23.21 9.89 -0.23
CA MET A 145 -23.63 11.18 0.32
C MET A 145 -23.68 11.14 1.86
N PRO A 146 -23.07 12.10 2.58
CA PRO A 146 -23.21 12.19 4.03
C PRO A 146 -24.68 12.32 4.47
N PRO A 147 -25.02 11.88 5.70
CA PRO A 147 -26.41 11.82 6.18
C PRO A 147 -27.03 13.21 6.41
N VAL A 148 -26.21 14.24 6.60
CA VAL A 148 -26.64 15.63 6.80
C VAL A 148 -25.68 16.58 6.08
N CYS A 149 -26.15 17.77 5.70
CA CYS A 149 -25.33 18.78 5.02
C CYS A 149 -24.10 19.15 5.85
N ALA A 150 -24.28 19.34 7.16
CA ALA A 150 -23.19 19.72 8.07
C ALA A 150 -22.17 18.60 8.35
N ALA A 151 -22.11 17.54 7.51
CA ALA A 151 -21.18 16.43 7.61
C ALA A 151 -20.19 16.39 6.44
N ARG A 152 -18.94 16.00 6.75
CA ARG A 152 -17.87 15.79 5.76
C ARG A 152 -16.98 14.62 6.13
N TYR A 153 -16.33 14.06 5.11
CA TYR A 153 -15.30 13.05 5.27
C TYR A 153 -13.98 13.71 5.71
N CYS A 154 -13.50 13.33 6.90
CA CYS A 154 -12.22 13.74 7.46
C CYS A 154 -11.07 12.91 6.90
N THR A 155 -9.95 13.57 6.69
CA THR A 155 -8.75 12.97 6.08
C THR A 155 -7.50 13.22 6.91
N ASN A 156 -6.52 12.35 6.78
CA ASN A 156 -5.22 12.53 7.41
C ASN A 156 -4.09 11.99 6.53
N THR A 157 -2.86 12.28 6.95
CA THR A 157 -1.66 11.65 6.42
C THR A 157 -1.18 10.63 7.45
N PRO A 158 -1.09 9.33 7.12
CA PRO A 158 -0.56 8.33 8.03
C PRO A 158 0.86 8.71 8.39
N SER A 159 1.15 8.78 9.68
CA SER A 159 2.54 8.85 10.11
C SER A 159 3.19 7.50 9.81
N ILE A 160 4.11 7.48 8.85
CA ILE A 160 5.03 6.35 8.57
C ILE A 160 5.92 5.99 9.78
N LEU A 161 5.86 6.77 10.86
CA LEU A 161 6.56 6.56 12.13
C LEU A 161 5.71 5.89 13.22
N GLN A 162 4.43 5.59 12.97
CA GLN A 162 3.58 4.86 13.92
C GLN A 162 3.24 3.48 13.37
N THR A 163 4.27 2.66 13.16
CA THR A 163 4.11 1.22 13.44
C THR A 163 3.58 1.14 14.87
N THR A 164 2.30 0.81 15.02
CA THR A 164 1.81 0.26 16.27
C THR A 164 2.62 -0.98 16.55
N THR A 165 3.65 -0.83 17.36
CA THR A 165 4.23 -1.90 18.16
C THR A 165 3.11 -2.37 19.06
N THR A 166 2.25 -3.26 18.55
CA THR A 166 1.48 -4.16 19.39
C THR A 166 2.52 -5.05 20.04
N THR A 167 2.94 -4.66 21.23
CA THR A 167 3.80 -5.43 22.12
C THR A 167 3.25 -6.86 22.25
N PRO A 168 3.93 -7.92 21.79
CA PRO A 168 3.82 -9.18 22.49
C PRO A 168 4.54 -8.98 23.82
N THR A 169 3.79 -9.02 24.92
CA THR A 169 4.37 -9.08 26.26
C THR A 169 5.25 -10.33 26.32
N THR A 170 6.54 -10.16 26.17
CA THR A 170 7.52 -11.15 26.59
C THR A 170 8.64 -10.40 27.29
N THR A 171 8.54 -10.44 28.61
CA THR A 171 9.58 -10.06 29.56
C THR A 171 10.87 -10.79 29.21
N THR A 172 11.88 -10.06 28.77
CA THR A 172 13.27 -10.38 29.10
C THR A 172 14.12 -9.13 28.89
N SER A 173 14.53 -8.58 30.02
CA SER A 173 15.61 -7.63 30.14
C SER A 173 16.88 -8.20 29.51
N GLU A 174 17.57 -7.43 28.67
CA GLU A 174 18.94 -6.98 28.93
C GLU A 174 19.57 -6.23 27.72
N ILE A 175 19.89 -4.95 27.98
CA ILE A 175 21.05 -4.16 27.54
C ILE A 175 21.25 -3.95 26.02
N TYR A 176 20.70 -2.83 25.52
CA TYR A 176 21.22 -2.12 24.34
C TYR A 176 22.29 -1.12 24.80
N SER A 177 23.56 -1.52 24.74
CA SER A 177 24.69 -0.59 24.89
C SER A 177 25.05 -0.07 23.50
N SER A 178 24.73 1.20 23.28
CA SER A 178 25.26 2.02 22.20
C SER A 178 26.80 2.00 22.24
N GLN A 179 27.50 1.75 21.13
CA GLN A 179 28.61 2.58 20.62
C GLN A 179 28.93 2.23 19.16
N CYS A 180 29.39 3.25 18.44
CA CYS A 180 29.54 3.33 17.00
C CYS A 180 30.79 2.60 16.45
N TYR A 181 30.66 2.13 15.20
CA TYR A 181 31.66 1.99 14.14
C TYR A 181 33.16 2.16 14.48
N SER A 182 33.98 1.22 14.00
CA SER A 182 35.08 1.54 13.06
C SER A 182 35.60 0.26 12.39
N TYR A 183 35.81 0.34 11.07
CA TYR A 183 36.44 -0.67 10.24
C TYR A 183 37.95 -0.44 10.24
N THR A 184 38.72 -1.52 10.36
CA THR A 184 40.14 -1.52 10.02
C THR A 184 40.43 -2.71 9.12
N THR A 185 40.81 -2.42 7.88
CA THR A 185 41.37 -3.34 6.91
C THR A 185 42.65 -3.94 7.47
N VAL A 186 42.76 -5.27 7.50
CA VAL A 186 44.04 -5.94 7.70
C VAL A 186 44.69 -6.13 6.33
N ASP A 187 45.73 -5.33 6.10
CA ASP A 187 46.71 -5.55 5.04
C ASP A 187 47.35 -6.94 5.23
N GLU A 188 47.37 -7.73 4.15
CA GLU A 188 48.32 -8.84 3.99
C GLU A 188 49.69 -8.22 3.65
N PRO A 189 50.76 -8.61 4.33
CA PRO A 189 51.88 -9.11 3.54
C PRO A 189 52.69 -10.24 4.19
N SER A 190 52.84 -11.30 3.40
CA SER A 190 54.11 -11.96 3.00
C SER A 190 54.94 -12.79 3.99
N ARG A 191 54.96 -14.11 3.70
CA ARG A 191 56.11 -14.98 3.34
C ARG A 191 57.35 -15.09 4.27
N HIS A 192 57.80 -16.35 4.42
CA HIS A 192 59.07 -16.90 4.97
C HIS A 192 58.93 -17.30 6.45
N GLU A 193 59.24 -18.52 6.91
CA GLU A 193 60.08 -19.64 6.46
C GLU A 193 59.43 -20.98 6.85
#